data_AF-A0A8H7XA98-F1
#
_entry.id   AF-A0A8H7XA98-F1
#
_cell.length_a   1.000
_cell.length_b   1.000
_cell.length_c   1.000
_cell.angle_alpha   90.00
_cell.angle_beta   90.00
_cell.angle_gamma   90.00
#
_symmetry.space_group_name_H-M   'P 1'
#
loop_
_entity.id
_entity.type
_entity.pdbx_description
1 polymer ?
#
loop_
_entity_poly.entity_id
_entity_poly.type
_entity_poly.pdbx_seq_one_letter_code
_entity_poly.pdbx_strand_id
1 'polypeptide(L)'
;TRMFLGHFKCTDSDRNIILSQAYEYRRPPPPKPSPSSSNTTSPVVLDMTSRFLGLVVVPGEYITRIEVEEFESQMKGKGMVGKMVGEGLKEKEKEEFCAGGVCDEDS
;
A
#
# COMPACT_ATOMS: atom_id res chain seq x y z
N THR A 1 12.05 -5.31 -10.76
CA THR A 1 11.51 -4.01 -10.31
C THR A 1 11.32 -4.05 -8.80
N ARG A 2 11.60 -2.94 -8.11
CA ARG A 2 11.41 -2.75 -6.67
C ARG A 2 10.32 -1.72 -6.45
N MET A 3 9.53 -1.87 -5.40
CA MET A 3 8.51 -0.90 -4.99
C MET A 3 8.71 -0.56 -3.52
N PHE A 4 8.44 0.69 -3.16
CA PHE A 4 8.46 1.17 -1.78
C PHE A 4 7.09 1.70 -1.44
N LEU A 5 6.53 1.19 -0.34
CA LEU A 5 5.23 1.62 0.19
C LEU A 5 5.46 2.18 1.59
N GLY A 6 4.91 3.35 1.89
CA GLY A 6 5.03 3.98 3.20
C GLY A 6 4.39 5.35 3.21
N HIS A 7 4.35 6.00 4.38
CA HIS A 7 3.80 7.34 4.50
C HIS A 7 4.77 8.38 3.95
N PHE A 8 4.35 9.09 2.91
CA PHE A 8 5.09 10.22 2.35
C PHE A 8 5.21 11.33 3.38
N LYS A 9 6.45 11.78 3.65
CA LYS A 9 6.72 12.87 4.59
C LYS A 9 7.15 14.15 3.88
N CYS A 10 8.15 14.06 3.02
CA CYS A 10 8.64 15.20 2.26
C CYS A 10 9.45 14.76 1.04
N THR A 11 9.79 15.73 0.21
CA THR A 11 10.69 15.60 -0.93
C THR A 11 11.57 16.83 -1.06
N ASP A 12 12.65 16.73 -1.84
CA ASP A 12 13.55 17.83 -2.16
C ASP A 12 13.56 18.14 -3.68
N SER A 13 14.40 19.10 -4.09
CA SER A 13 14.53 19.50 -5.49
C SER A 13 15.04 18.39 -6.41
N ASP A 14 15.76 17.40 -5.86
CA ASP A 14 16.34 16.29 -6.61
C ASP A 14 15.37 15.10 -6.70
N ARG A 15 14.15 15.28 -6.15
CA ARG A 15 13.08 14.29 -6.05
C ARG A 15 13.44 13.12 -5.14
N ASN A 16 14.37 13.30 -4.20
CA ASN A 16 14.53 12.34 -3.12
C ASN A 16 13.24 12.35 -2.29
N ILE A 17 12.81 11.17 -1.82
CA ILE A 17 11.57 11.04 -1.04
C ILE A 17 11.87 10.45 0.31
N ILE A 18 11.31 11.06 1.35
CA ILE A 18 11.30 10.53 2.71
C ILE A 18 9.99 9.78 2.95
N LEU A 19 10.12 8.48 3.26
CA LEU A 19 9.00 7.62 3.65
C LEU A 19 9.18 7.15 5.09
N SER A 20 8.13 7.24 5.90
CA SER A 20 8.08 6.60 7.21
C SER A 20 7.23 5.33 7.19
N GLN A 21 7.49 4.39 8.10
CA GLN A 21 6.82 3.07 8.14
C GLN A 21 6.90 2.35 6.79
N ALA A 22 8.06 2.43 6.15
CA ALA A 22 8.26 1.97 4.80
C ALA A 22 8.48 0.46 4.71
N TYR A 23 7.93 -0.15 3.66
CA TYR A 23 8.16 -1.52 3.24
C TYR A 23 8.76 -1.53 1.84
N GLU A 24 9.72 -2.42 1.62
CA GLU A 24 10.24 -2.76 0.30
C GLU A 24 9.57 -4.01 -0.23
N TYR A 25 9.06 -3.95 -1.46
CA TYR A 25 8.57 -5.11 -2.21
C TYR A 25 9.48 -5.40 -3.39
N ARG A 26 9.93 -6.65 -3.50
CA ARG A 26 10.74 -7.12 -4.64
C ARG A 26 9.95 -8.12 -5.47
N ARG A 27 9.95 -7.89 -6.79
CA ARG A 27 9.42 -8.88 -7.73
C ARG A 27 10.35 -10.10 -7.77
N PRO A 28 9.83 -11.33 -7.69
CA PRO A 28 10.64 -12.52 -7.85
C PRO A 28 11.26 -12.55 -9.26
N PRO A 29 12.43 -13.18 -9.43
CA PRO A 29 13.00 -13.41 -10.75
C PRO A 29 11.99 -14.18 -11.62
N PRO A 30 11.91 -13.91 -12.94
CA PRO A 30 11.07 -14.71 -13.80
C PRO A 30 11.49 -16.19 -13.73
N PRO A 31 10.52 -17.13 -13.71
CA PRO A 31 10.84 -18.54 -13.71
C PRO A 31 11.65 -18.91 -14.96
N LYS A 32 12.50 -19.93 -14.85
CA LYS A 32 13.25 -20.48 -15.99
C LYS A 32 12.25 -20.89 -17.08
N PRO A 33 12.55 -20.63 -18.37
CA PRO A 33 11.62 -20.95 -19.45
C PRO A 33 11.32 -22.45 -19.47
N SER A 34 10.06 -22.83 -19.23
CA SER A 34 9.56 -24.18 -19.48
C SER A 34 8.86 -24.20 -20.85
N PRO A 35 8.94 -25.29 -21.62
CA PRO A 35 8.36 -25.38 -22.97
C PRO A 35 6.82 -25.35 -23.00
N SER A 36 6.15 -25.11 -21.88
CA SER A 36 4.70 -25.22 -21.69
C SER A 36 4.01 -23.91 -21.27
N SER A 37 4.71 -22.78 -21.21
CA SER A 37 4.09 -21.49 -20.87
C SER A 37 3.33 -20.92 -22.08
N SER A 38 2.11 -21.42 -22.30
CA SER A 38 1.16 -20.84 -23.22
C SER A 38 0.78 -19.43 -22.77
N ASN A 39 0.72 -18.50 -23.72
CA ASN A 39 0.30 -17.11 -23.52
C ASN A 39 -1.18 -17.04 -23.12
N THR A 40 -1.49 -17.24 -21.85
CA THR A 40 -2.81 -16.92 -21.30
C THR A 40 -2.73 -15.60 -20.56
N THR A 41 -3.46 -14.59 -21.06
CA THR A 41 -3.65 -13.26 -20.46
C THR A 41 -4.55 -13.34 -19.23
N SER A 42 -4.19 -14.18 -18.26
CA SER A 42 -4.85 -14.23 -16.96
C SER A 42 -4.07 -13.36 -15.96
N PRO A 43 -4.76 -12.72 -15.00
CA PRO A 43 -4.10 -12.00 -13.91
C PRO A 43 -3.16 -12.95 -13.18
N VAL A 44 -1.86 -12.63 -13.21
CA VAL A 44 -0.82 -13.44 -12.58
C VAL A 44 -0.66 -13.00 -11.13
N VAL A 45 -1.03 -13.89 -10.20
CA VAL A 45 -0.68 -13.71 -8.79
C VAL A 45 0.81 -14.01 -8.65
N LEU A 46 1.59 -13.00 -8.30
CA LEU A 46 3.02 -13.13 -8.05
C LEU A 46 3.26 -13.07 -6.54
N ASP A 47 4.05 -14.01 -6.03
CA ASP A 47 4.53 -13.96 -4.65
C ASP A 47 5.59 -12.87 -4.50
N MET A 48 5.21 -11.75 -3.89
CA MET A 48 6.07 -10.60 -3.70
C MET A 48 6.71 -10.66 -2.32
N THR A 49 8.04 -10.69 -2.24
CA THR A 49 8.73 -10.66 -0.94
C THR A 49 8.70 -9.23 -0.38
N SER A 50 8.25 -9.07 0.87
CA SER A 50 8.21 -7.78 1.57
C SER A 50 9.26 -7.71 2.70
N ARG A 51 9.77 -6.50 2.96
CA ARG A 51 10.68 -6.23 4.08
C ARG A 51 10.39 -4.87 4.70
N PHE A 52 10.19 -4.82 6.02
CA PHE A 52 10.06 -3.56 6.76
C PHE A 52 11.40 -2.82 6.83
N LEU A 53 11.36 -1.50 6.61
CA LEU A 53 12.54 -0.63 6.59
C LEU A 53 12.50 0.50 7.64
N GLY A 54 11.31 0.94 8.07
CA GLY A 54 11.19 2.07 8.99
C GLY A 54 11.18 3.43 8.28
N LEU A 55 12.09 4.33 8.65
CA LEU A 55 12.25 5.66 8.04
C LEU A 55 13.38 5.62 7.01
N VAL A 56 13.08 5.93 5.74
CA VAL A 56 14.05 5.80 4.64
C VAL A 56 14.02 6.98 3.69
N VAL A 57 15.15 7.17 3.02
CA VAL A 57 15.28 8.05 1.85
C VAL A 57 15.33 7.19 0.60
N VAL A 58 14.46 7.46 -0.36
CA VAL A 58 14.51 6.88 -1.71
C VAL A 58 15.13 7.91 -2.65
N PRO A 59 16.28 7.63 -3.28
CA PRO A 59 16.92 8.59 -4.18
C PRO A 59 16.07 8.87 -5.42
N GLY A 60 15.90 10.15 -5.76
CA GLY A 60 15.03 10.59 -6.84
C GLY A 60 15.44 10.08 -8.23
N GLU A 61 16.74 9.85 -8.44
CA GLU A 61 17.29 9.34 -9.71
C GLU A 61 16.75 7.95 -10.11
N TYR A 62 16.28 7.15 -9.15
CA TYR A 62 15.74 5.80 -9.42
C TYR A 62 14.20 5.75 -9.45
N ILE A 63 13.53 6.88 -9.19
CA ILE A 63 12.07 6.92 -9.13
C ILE A 63 11.51 6.98 -10.54
N THR A 64 10.76 5.95 -10.92
CA THR A 64 10.14 5.83 -12.25
C THR A 64 8.63 6.10 -12.24
N ARG A 65 7.96 5.89 -11.09
CA ARG A 65 6.53 6.12 -10.90
C ARG A 65 6.25 6.30 -9.41
N ILE A 66 5.29 7.17 -9.10
CA ILE A 66 4.75 7.36 -7.75
C ILE A 66 3.23 7.22 -7.87
N GLU A 67 2.64 6.44 -6.98
CA GLU A 67 1.20 6.27 -6.87
C GLU A 67 0.79 6.49 -5.44
N VAL A 68 -0.39 7.09 -5.25
CA VAL A 68 -0.99 7.26 -3.93
C VAL A 68 -1.83 6.02 -3.63
N GLU A 69 -1.60 5.41 -2.47
CA GLU A 69 -2.47 4.35 -1.97
C GLU A 69 -3.77 4.98 -1.46
N GLU A 70 -4.89 4.65 -2.10
CA GLU A 70 -6.22 5.10 -1.67
C GLU A 70 -6.85 4.02 -0.78
N PHE A 71 -7.09 4.33 0.49
CA PHE A 71 -7.80 3.42 1.38
C PHE A 71 -9.30 3.41 1.09
N GLU A 72 -9.95 2.25 1.21
CA GLU A 72 -11.42 2.12 1.08
C GLU A 72 -12.17 3.07 2.02
N SER A 73 -11.60 3.35 3.20
CA SER A 73 -12.15 4.29 4.18
C SER A 73 -12.16 5.74 3.69
N GLN A 74 -11.23 6.13 2.81
CA GLN A 74 -11.16 7.48 2.22
C GLN A 74 -12.12 7.64 1.03
N MET A 75 -12.55 6.53 0.42
CA MET A 75 -13.49 6.54 -0.70
C MET A 75 -14.95 6.79 -0.27
N LYS A 76 -15.30 6.61 1.01
CA LYS A 76 -16.67 6.83 1.54
C LYS A 76 -17.16 8.29 1.48
N GLY A 77 -16.29 9.26 1.21
CA GLY A 77 -16.64 10.69 1.10
C GLY A 77 -16.71 11.25 -0.33
N LYS A 78 -16.26 10.49 -1.34
CA LYS A 78 -16.36 10.90 -2.75
C LYS A 78 -17.58 10.19 -3.34
N GLY A 79 -18.67 10.91 -3.55
CA GLY A 79 -19.86 10.39 -4.21
C GLY A 79 -19.58 9.92 -5.63
N MET A 80 -19.07 8.69 -5.78
CA MET A 80 -19.00 7.99 -7.05
C MET A 80 -20.25 7.12 -7.18
N VAL A 81 -21.18 7.58 -8.01
CA VAL A 81 -22.26 6.75 -8.56
C VAL A 81 -21.60 5.73 -9.50
N GLY A 82 -21.15 4.62 -8.94
CA GLY A 82 -20.55 3.50 -9.66
C GLY A 82 -21.00 2.20 -8.99
N LYS A 83 -21.94 1.51 -9.63
CA LYS A 83 -22.53 0.25 -9.15
C LYS A 83 -21.46 -0.85 -9.27
N MET A 84 -20.96 -1.35 -8.13
CA MET A 84 -20.17 -2.59 -8.10
C MET A 84 -20.86 -3.60 -7.17
N VAL A 85 -21.20 -4.73 -7.76
CA VAL A 85 -21.79 -5.90 -7.10
C VAL A 85 -20.70 -6.55 -6.25
N GLY A 86 -20.84 -6.47 -4.92
CA GLY A 86 -19.99 -7.18 -3.97
C GLY A 86 -20.76 -8.35 -3.37
N GLU A 87 -20.39 -9.57 -3.73
CA GLU A 87 -20.77 -10.75 -2.94
C GLU A 87 -19.92 -10.80 -1.67
N GLY A 88 -20.59 -10.55 -0.54
CA GLY A 88 -20.41 -11.22 0.74
C GLY A 88 -19.00 -11.41 1.31
N LEU A 89 -18.58 -10.50 2.18
CA LEU A 89 -17.68 -10.83 3.28
C LEU A 89 -18.36 -10.46 4.60
N LYS A 90 -18.59 -11.50 5.40
CA LYS A 90 -19.34 -11.50 6.66
C LYS A 90 -18.70 -10.57 7.69
N GLU A 91 -19.56 -9.80 8.36
CA GLU A 91 -19.26 -8.99 9.53
C GLU A 91 -18.58 -9.81 10.63
N LYS A 92 -17.50 -9.27 11.18
CA LYS A 92 -17.10 -9.55 12.56
C LYS A 92 -16.73 -8.24 13.27
N GLU A 93 -17.69 -7.82 14.07
CA GLU A 93 -17.60 -7.22 15.41
C GLU A 93 -16.40 -6.30 15.72
N LYS A 94 -16.74 -5.00 15.66
CA LYS A 94 -16.34 -3.88 16.52
C LYS A 94 -15.43 -4.23 17.71
N GLU A 95 -14.14 -3.95 17.57
CA GLU A 95 -13.28 -3.69 18.73
C GLU A 95 -13.14 -2.17 18.91
N GLU A 96 -13.49 -1.74 20.11
CA GLU A 96 -13.60 -0.37 20.57
C GLU A 96 -12.20 0.22 20.78
N PHE A 97 -11.79 1.14 19.89
CA PHE A 97 -10.55 1.88 20.04
C PHE A 97 -10.75 2.99 21.08
N CYS A 98 -10.42 2.71 22.34
CA CYS A 98 -10.31 3.72 23.39
C CYS A 98 -9.17 4.69 23.06
N ALA A 99 -9.52 5.83 22.45
CA ALA A 99 -8.62 6.97 22.35
C ALA A 99 -8.44 7.55 23.76
N GLY A 100 -7.26 7.34 24.35
CA GLY A 100 -6.87 7.99 25.60
C GLY A 100 -6.99 9.51 25.48
N GLY A 101 -7.60 10.13 26.47
CA GLY A 101 -7.71 11.59 26.53
C GLY A 101 -8.51 12.08 27.73
N VAL A 102 -7.77 12.35 28.82
CA VAL A 102 -8.03 13.37 29.86
C VAL A 102 -9.32 13.25 30.66
N CYS A 103 -9.20 12.72 31.88
CA CYS A 103 -10.14 13.01 32.97
C CYS A 103 -9.77 14.39 33.54
N ASP A 104 -10.60 15.40 33.27
CA ASP A 104 -10.66 16.59 34.11
C ASP A 104 -11.51 16.25 35.34
N GLU A 105 -10.87 16.21 36.52
CA GLU A 105 -11.52 16.32 37.81
C GLU A 105 -12.02 17.76 37.98
N ASP A 106 -13.30 17.96 38.29
CA ASP A 106 -13.69 18.85 39.39
C ASP A 106 -15.21 18.87 39.66
N SER A 107 -15.50 18.78 40.97
CA SER A 107 -16.72 19.14 41.73
C SER A 107 -17.94 18.23 41.70
#